data_AF-A0A5C6AZI3-F1
#
_entry.id   AF-A0A5C6AZI3-F1
#
_cell.length_a   1.000
_cell.length_b   1.000
_cell.length_c   1.000
_cell.angle_alpha   90.00
_cell.angle_beta   90.00
_cell.angle_gamma   90.00
#
_symmetry.space_group_name_H-M   'P 1'
#
loop_
_entity.id
_entity.type
_entity.pdbx_description
1 polymer ?
#
loop_
_entity_poly.entity_id
_entity_poly.type
_entity_poly.pdbx_seq_one_letter_code
_entity_poly.pdbx_strand_id
1 'polypeptide(L)' 'MPYLLEFTEADLDRPLTEPEKMAETVRAMFDGKKQVRTMDVAERLGRNYGTVKTNLHRAGKLGLLVQVPRRGWLLP' A
#
# COMPACT_ATOMS: atom_id res chain seq x y z
N MET A 1 9.04 27.38 17.00
CA MET A 1 9.90 27.03 15.85
C MET A 1 9.11 26.07 14.97
N PRO A 2 8.53 26.48 13.84
CA PRO A 2 8.02 25.51 12.88
C PRO A 2 9.24 24.83 12.25
N TYR A 3 9.41 23.52 12.48
CA TYR A 3 10.43 22.75 11.77
C TYR A 3 10.03 22.74 10.28
N LEU A 4 10.76 23.50 9.48
CA LEU A 4 10.71 23.38 8.02
C LEU A 4 11.38 22.05 7.69
N LEU A 5 10.57 21.01 7.47
CA LEU A 5 11.01 19.76 6.85
C LEU A 5 11.32 20.08 5.39
N GLU A 6 12.54 20.54 5.14
CA GLU A 6 13.05 20.64 3.77
C GLU A 6 13.18 19.22 3.22
N PHE A 7 12.51 18.94 2.11
CA PHE A 7 12.66 17.67 1.41
C PHE A 7 14.09 17.60 0.87
N THR A 8 14.89 16.70 1.43
CA THR A 8 16.31 16.54 1.10
C THR A 8 16.52 15.35 0.16
N GLU A 9 17.70 15.24 -0.44
CA GLU A 9 18.07 14.05 -1.23
C GLU A 9 17.96 12.75 -0.42
N ALA A 10 18.15 12.80 0.90
CA ALA A 10 17.98 11.64 1.78
C ALA A 10 16.52 11.13 1.83
N ASP A 11 15.53 11.98 1.53
CA ASP A 11 14.13 11.58 1.46
C ASP A 11 13.80 10.83 0.17
N LEU A 12 14.63 10.94 -0.87
CA LEU A 12 14.48 10.18 -2.12
C LEU A 12 14.86 8.70 -1.93
N ASP A 13 15.90 8.43 -1.14
CA ASP A 13 16.45 7.09 -0.93
C ASP A 13 15.88 6.40 0.33
N ARG A 14 14.87 6.97 0.97
CA ARG A 14 14.30 6.37 2.18
C ARG A 14 13.67 5.01 1.84
N PRO A 15 13.87 3.98 2.69
CA PRO A 15 13.22 2.71 2.48
C PRO A 15 11.70 2.88 2.58
N LEU A 16 10.98 2.21 1.68
CA LEU A 16 9.52 2.17 1.74
C LEU A 16 9.06 1.61 3.09
N THR A 17 8.06 2.26 3.67
CA THR A 17 7.36 1.74 4.84
C THR A 17 6.54 0.51 4.46
N GLU A 18 6.13 -0.29 5.45
CA GLU A 18 5.32 -1.49 5.18
C GLU A 18 4.01 -1.19 4.43
N PRO A 19 3.24 -0.13 4.75
CA PRO A 19 2.07 0.25 3.95
C PRO A 19 2.40 0.60 2.49
N GLU A 20 3.51 1.31 2.26
CA GLU A 20 3.97 1.67 0.90
C GLU A 20 4.35 0.43 0.10
N LYS A 21 5.06 -0.53 0.72
CA LYS A 21 5.36 -1.83 0.10
C LYS A 21 4.10 -2.61 -0.27
N MET A 22 3.07 -2.58 0.60
CA MET A 22 1.79 -3.22 0.27
C MET A 22 1.11 -2.55 -0.92
N ALA A 23 1.15 -1.21 -0.98
CA ALA A 23 0.60 -0.46 -2.11
C ALA A 23 1.34 -0.77 -3.41
N GLU A 24 2.67 -0.87 -3.39
CA GLU A 24 3.45 -1.31 -4.55
C GLU A 24 3.09 -2.73 -5.00
N THR A 25 2.89 -3.64 -4.04
CA THR A 25 2.47 -5.02 -4.36
C THR A 25 1.10 -5.01 -5.06
N VAL A 26 0.14 -4.22 -4.56
CA VAL A 26 -1.16 -4.06 -5.21
C VAL A 26 -1.02 -3.43 -6.60
N ARG A 27 -0.15 -2.43 -6.78
CA ARG A 27 0.16 -1.84 -8.10
C ARG A 27 0.70 -2.89 -9.07
N ALA A 28 1.66 -3.69 -8.64
CA ALA A 28 2.25 -4.75 -9.46
C ALA A 28 1.24 -5.85 -9.83
N MET A 29 0.21 -6.07 -9.01
CA MET A 29 -0.85 -7.05 -9.25
C MET A 29 -2.05 -6.48 -10.02
N PHE A 30 -2.16 -5.15 -10.14
CA PHE A 30 -3.33 -4.52 -10.74
C PHE A 30 -3.25 -4.60 -12.27
N ASP A 31 -4.20 -5.31 -12.87
CA ASP A 31 -4.30 -5.53 -14.32
C ASP A 31 -5.05 -4.39 -15.07
N GLY A 32 -5.41 -3.31 -14.37
CA GLY A 32 -6.18 -2.20 -14.90
C GLY A 32 -7.70 -2.43 -14.95
N LYS A 33 -8.19 -3.63 -14.61
CA LYS A 33 -9.62 -3.99 -14.77
C LYS A 33 -10.23 -4.53 -13.48
N LYS A 34 -9.48 -5.31 -12.70
CA LYS A 34 -9.99 -6.02 -11.52
C LYS A 34 -9.35 -5.50 -10.23
N GLN A 35 -10.18 -5.36 -9.20
CA GLN A 35 -9.71 -5.05 -7.86
C GLN A 35 -8.82 -6.19 -7.36
N VAL A 36 -7.71 -5.84 -6.68
CA VAL A 36 -6.82 -6.83 -6.07
C VAL A 36 -7.37 -7.23 -4.71
N ARG A 37 -7.59 -8.53 -4.45
CA ARG A 37 -8.09 -8.99 -3.16
C ARG A 37 -6.97 -9.03 -2.13
N THR A 38 -7.31 -8.72 -0.88
CA THR A 38 -6.39 -8.84 0.26
C THR A 38 -5.77 -10.23 0.37
N MET A 39 -6.53 -11.27 0.01
CA MET A 39 -6.05 -12.65 0.11
C MET A 39 -4.92 -12.92 -0.89
N ASP A 40 -5.13 -12.53 -2.14
CA ASP A 40 -4.17 -12.66 -3.22
C ASP A 40 -2.86 -11.92 -2.91
N VAL A 41 -2.95 -10.72 -2.30
CA VAL A 41 -1.77 -9.98 -1.84
C VAL A 41 -1.01 -10.75 -0.76
N ALA A 42 -1.71 -11.34 0.21
CA ALA A 42 -1.05 -12.07 1.28
C ALA A 42 -0.41 -13.38 0.79
N GLU A 43 -1.06 -14.07 -0.16
CA GLU A 43 -0.52 -15.25 -0.84
C GLU A 43 0.74 -14.90 -1.63
N ARG A 44 0.70 -13.82 -2.43
CA ARG A 44 1.85 -13.33 -3.21
C ARG A 44 3.07 -13.02 -2.35
N LEU A 45 2.84 -12.48 -1.15
CA LEU A 45 3.87 -12.11 -0.19
C LEU A 45 4.28 -13.25 0.75
N GLY A 46 3.53 -14.35 0.78
CA GLY A 46 3.72 -15.43 1.77
C GLY A 46 3.55 -14.95 3.22
N ARG A 47 2.65 -13.98 3.45
CA ARG A 47 2.48 -13.31 4.76
C ARG A 47 1.12 -13.57 5.37
N ASN A 48 1.03 -13.37 6.69
CA ASN A 48 -0.23 -13.47 7.41
C ASN A 48 -1.26 -12.45 6.90
N TYR A 49 -2.48 -12.93 6.62
CA TYR A 49 -3.60 -12.14 6.12
C TYR A 49 -3.93 -10.91 7.01
N GLY A 50 -3.94 -11.07 8.33
CA GLY A 50 -4.29 -9.99 9.27
C GLY A 50 -3.30 -8.83 9.22
N THR A 51 -2.01 -9.14 9.12
CA THR A 51 -0.94 -8.14 8.96
C THR A 51 -1.05 -7.40 7.64
N VAL A 52 -1.24 -8.15 6.54
CA VAL A 52 -1.40 -7.58 5.19
C VAL A 52 -2.63 -6.68 5.12
N LYS A 53 -3.77 -7.15 5.64
CA LYS A 53 -5.01 -6.36 5.74
C LYS A 53 -4.78 -5.05 6.48
N THR A 54 -4.12 -5.10 7.63
CA THR A 54 -3.84 -3.91 8.45
C THR A 54 -3.00 -2.89 7.69
N ASN A 55 -1.94 -3.34 7.03
CA ASN A 55 -1.06 -2.44 6.27
C ASN A 55 -1.74 -1.90 5.00
N LEU A 56 -2.61 -2.66 4.34
CA LEU A 56 -3.40 -2.17 3.20
C LEU A 56 -4.41 -1.09 3.64
N HIS A 57 -5.06 -1.23 4.79
CA HIS A 57 -5.90 -0.16 5.34
C HIS A 57 -5.09 1.09 5.69
N ARG A 58 -3.86 0.93 6.21
CA ARG A 58 -2.96 2.07 6.43
C ARG A 58 -2.57 2.74 5.11
N ALA A 59 -2.26 1.95 4.08
CA ALA A 59 -1.97 2.47 2.74
C ALA A 59 -3.18 3.24 2.16
N GLY A 60 -4.40 2.75 2.39
CA GLY A 60 -5.62 3.48 2.03
C GLY A 60 -5.78 4.81 2.77
N LYS A 61 -5.45 4.86 4.08
CA LYS A 61 -5.44 6.12 4.85
C LYS A 61 -4.39 7.11 4.38
N LEU A 62 -3.29 6.62 3.78
CA LEU A 62 -2.26 7.45 3.15
C LEU A 62 -2.64 7.90 1.73
N GLY A 63 -3.81 7.49 1.21
CA GLY A 63 -4.25 7.82 -0.14
C GLY A 63 -3.55 7.03 -1.24
N LEU A 64 -2.79 5.98 -0.90
CA LEU A 64 -2.05 5.17 -1.87
C LEU A 64 -2.93 4.15 -2.59
N LEU A 65 -4.08 3.81 -1.98
CA LEU A 65 -5.04 2.81 -2.45
C LEU A 65 -6.47 3.24 -2.11
N VAL A 66 -7.43 2.79 -2.91
CA VAL A 66 -8.86 2.93 -2.61
C VAL A 66 -9.42 1.58 -2.20
N GLN A 67 -10.02 1.52 -1.02
CA GLN A 67 -10.71 0.32 -0.56
C GLN A 67 -12.08 0.22 -1.22
N VAL A 68 -12.35 -0.90 -1.90
CA VAL A 68 -13.68 -1.22 -2.41
C VAL A 68 -14.31 -2.27 -1.47
N PRO A 69 -15.38 -1.93 -0.74
CA PRO A 69 -15.99 -2.83 0.25
C PRO A 69 -16.30 -4.21 -0.34
N ARG A 70 -15.82 -5.26 0.34
CA ARG A 70 -16.00 -6.68 -0.04
C ARG A 70 -15.42 -7.08 -1.41
N ARG A 71 -14.74 -6.19 -2.14
CA ARG A 71 -14.15 -6.48 -3.46
C ARG A 71 -12.64 -6.47 -3.47
N GLY A 72 -12.00 -5.58 -2.70
CA GLY A 72 -10.54 -5.50 -2.62
C GLY A 72 -10.02 -4.08 -2.69
N TRP A 73 -8.91 -3.89 -3.40
CA TRP A 73 -8.16 -2.65 -3.47
C TRP A 73 -8.01 -2.19 -4.92
N LEU A 74 -8.12 -0.88 -5.12
CA LEU A 74 -7.85 -0.19 -6.37
C LEU A 74 -6.72 0.80 -6.18
N LEU A 75 -6.09 1.18 -7.30
CA LEU A 75 -5.26 2.37 -7.35
C LEU A 75 -6.16 3.61 -7.39
N PRO A 76 -5.75 4.72 -6.73
CA PRO A 76 -6.47 5.99 -6.79
C PRO A 76 -6.56 6.54 -8.22
#